data_AF-A0A023GKH3-F1
#
_entry.id   AF-A0A023GKH3-F1
#
_cell.length_a   1.000
_cell.length_b   1.000
_cell.length_c   1.000
_cell.angle_alpha   90.00
_cell.angle_beta   90.00
_cell.angle_gamma   90.00
#
_symmetry.space_group_name_H-M   'P 1'
#
loop_
_entity.id
_entity.type
_entity.pdbx_description
1 polymer ?
#
loop_
_entity_poly.entity_id
_entity_poly.type
_entity_poly.pdbx_seq_one_letter_code
_entity_poly.pdbx_strand_id
1 'polypeptide(L)'
;MDVRCRNMVQRRLVEQNTDYRLNAQLQHACRMDIAKFCSALVLDKAAESTELQGKVIQCLKAQFVRHQLTKTCEPVVMGIVRDAALDYQLDPVLARACASEIQNSCKDDRDMEECLKSRFQNREIKSPECKKEVARLIHEGKADVQADPILYKACLHDIKHFCHDLTPGQGHLLSCLLTGLESDTIALTEECRTLLSKRVEMFEYAAQVAPVESIRDVVQQIANSPSRNYFVVVAMGVLGIIFVGGLFCGRVTKRLPANLKNK
;
A
#
# COMPACT_ATOMS: atom_id res chain seq x y z
N MET A 1 0.48 -29.50 -17.90
CA MET A 1 1.63 -29.28 -16.99
C MET A 1 1.53 -30.25 -15.83
N ASP A 2 2.59 -31.00 -15.51
CA ASP A 2 2.63 -31.96 -14.39
C ASP A 2 2.41 -31.26 -13.04
N VAL A 3 1.65 -31.88 -12.13
CA VAL A 3 1.30 -31.29 -10.82
C VAL A 3 2.54 -31.05 -9.97
N ARG A 4 3.54 -31.93 -10.03
CA ARG A 4 4.78 -31.77 -9.26
C ARG A 4 5.61 -30.61 -9.80
N CYS A 5 5.71 -30.49 -11.12
CA CYS A 5 6.35 -29.34 -11.77
C CYS A 5 5.68 -28.02 -11.35
N ARG A 6 4.35 -27.95 -11.39
CA ARG A 6 3.59 -26.78 -10.93
C ARG A 6 3.91 -26.40 -9.48
N ASN A 7 3.88 -27.37 -8.58
CA ASN A 7 4.14 -27.14 -7.16
C ASN A 7 5.58 -26.68 -6.88
N MET A 8 6.57 -27.22 -7.62
CA MET A 8 7.96 -26.78 -7.51
C MET A 8 8.13 -25.34 -7.99
N VAL A 9 7.53 -24.98 -9.13
CA VAL A 9 7.55 -23.62 -9.66
C VAL A 9 6.91 -22.65 -8.66
N GLN A 10 5.74 -23.00 -8.13
CA GLN A 10 5.04 -22.17 -7.16
C GLN A 10 5.86 -21.96 -5.89
N ARG A 11 6.45 -23.01 -5.31
CA ARG A 11 7.33 -22.89 -4.14
C ARG A 11 8.50 -21.95 -4.40
N ARG A 12 9.15 -22.08 -5.56
CA ARG A 12 10.27 -21.21 -5.93
C ARG A 12 9.83 -19.75 -6.05
N LEU A 13 8.66 -19.47 -6.62
CA LEU A 13 8.12 -18.11 -6.73
C LEU A 13 7.79 -17.53 -5.35
N VAL A 14 7.22 -18.32 -4.44
CA VAL A 14 6.96 -17.91 -3.05
C VAL A 14 8.26 -17.59 -2.31
N GLU A 15 9.30 -18.41 -2.47
CA GLU A 15 10.63 -18.17 -1.88
C GLU A 15 11.24 -16.86 -2.41
N GLN A 16 11.13 -16.60 -3.71
CA GLN A 16 11.58 -15.35 -4.33
C GLN A 16 10.82 -14.12 -3.83
N ASN A 17 9.53 -14.26 -3.54
CA ASN A 17 8.72 -13.16 -2.99
C ASN A 17 8.88 -13.00 -1.47
N THR A 18 9.36 -14.04 -0.78
CA THR A 18 9.73 -13.98 0.64
C THR A 18 11.10 -13.35 0.82
N ASP A 19 12.04 -13.66 -0.07
CA ASP A 19 13.38 -13.08 -0.06
C ASP A 19 13.76 -12.57 -1.46
N TYR A 20 13.74 -11.24 -1.59
CA TYR A 20 14.10 -10.54 -2.82
C TYR A 20 15.50 -10.90 -3.32
N ARG A 21 16.38 -11.41 -2.45
CA ARG A 21 17.74 -11.82 -2.81
C ARG A 21 17.77 -13.03 -3.76
N LEU A 22 16.70 -13.82 -3.78
CA LEU A 22 16.54 -14.97 -4.65
C LEU A 22 15.95 -14.58 -6.03
N ASN A 23 15.55 -13.32 -6.21
CA ASN A 23 14.99 -12.80 -7.45
C ASN A 23 16.03 -11.92 -8.19
N ALA A 24 16.86 -12.56 -9.03
CA ALA A 24 17.94 -11.88 -9.75
C ALA A 24 17.45 -10.75 -10.68
N GLN A 25 16.29 -10.92 -11.33
CA GLN A 25 15.70 -9.90 -12.19
C GLN A 25 15.34 -8.65 -11.39
N LEU A 26 14.67 -8.82 -10.25
CA LEU A 26 14.34 -7.72 -9.36
C LEU A 26 15.60 -7.07 -8.76
N GLN A 27 16.58 -7.86 -8.31
CA GLN A 27 17.84 -7.30 -7.80
C GLN A 27 18.54 -6.41 -8.83
N HIS A 28 18.57 -6.85 -10.09
CA HIS A 28 19.21 -6.10 -11.17
C HIS A 28 18.42 -4.82 -11.50
N ALA A 29 17.13 -4.97 -11.80
CA ALA A 29 16.28 -3.88 -12.28
C ALA A 29 15.96 -2.82 -11.21
N CYS A 30 15.84 -3.24 -9.94
CA CYS A 30 15.44 -2.39 -8.81
C CYS A 30 16.61 -2.02 -7.88
N ARG A 31 17.87 -2.27 -8.27
CA ARG A 31 19.04 -2.01 -7.42
C ARG A 31 19.06 -0.59 -6.84
N MET A 32 18.82 0.40 -7.70
CA MET A 32 18.82 1.82 -7.31
C MET A 32 17.63 2.17 -6.42
N ASP A 33 16.44 1.66 -6.74
CA ASP A 33 15.22 1.89 -5.96
C ASP A 33 15.31 1.25 -4.57
N ILE A 34 15.86 0.04 -4.46
CA ILE A 34 16.09 -0.64 -3.18
C ILE A 34 17.04 0.19 -2.32
N ALA A 35 18.17 0.64 -2.88
CA ALA A 35 19.13 1.47 -2.14
C ALA A 35 18.54 2.82 -1.73
N LYS A 36 17.69 3.42 -2.56
CA LYS A 36 17.10 4.73 -2.32
C LYS A 36 15.96 4.69 -1.30
N PHE A 37 15.05 3.73 -1.42
CA PHE A 37 13.78 3.72 -0.69
C PHE A 37 13.71 2.67 0.42
N CYS A 38 14.43 1.55 0.26
CA CYS A 38 14.30 0.39 1.15
C CYS A 38 15.58 0.09 1.94
N SER A 39 16.56 0.99 1.92
CA SER A 39 17.87 0.81 2.58
C SER A 39 17.77 0.55 4.07
N ALA A 40 16.86 1.23 4.78
CA ALA A 40 16.63 0.99 6.21
C ALA A 40 16.29 -0.49 6.51
N LEU A 41 15.51 -1.14 5.64
CA LEU A 41 15.14 -2.55 5.80
C LEU A 41 16.30 -3.52 5.52
N VAL A 42 17.26 -3.09 4.71
CA VAL A 42 18.46 -3.85 4.34
C VAL A 42 19.58 -3.67 5.36
N LEU A 43 19.71 -2.46 5.93
CA LEU A 43 20.75 -2.10 6.89
C LEU A 43 20.44 -2.58 8.32
N ASP A 44 19.18 -2.60 8.74
CA ASP A 44 18.78 -3.10 10.07
C ASP A 44 18.87 -4.62 10.23
N LYS A 45 19.14 -5.37 9.15
CA LYS A 45 19.13 -6.85 9.16
C LYS A 45 20.33 -7.49 8.46
N ALA A 46 21.52 -6.94 8.71
CA ALA A 46 22.78 -7.67 8.54
C ALA A 46 22.96 -8.81 9.60
N ALA A 47 21.93 -9.11 10.41
CA ALA A 47 21.87 -10.31 11.23
C ALA A 47 21.36 -11.49 10.38
N GLU A 48 22.31 -12.07 9.65
CA GLU A 48 22.45 -13.48 9.26
C GLU A 48 21.40 -14.43 9.90
N SER A 49 20.20 -14.55 9.30
CA SER A 49 19.23 -15.68 9.41
C SER A 49 17.76 -15.25 9.29
N THR A 50 17.43 -13.96 9.37
CA THR A 50 16.02 -13.56 9.23
C THR A 50 15.67 -13.41 7.76
N GLU A 51 14.88 -14.33 7.21
CA GLU A 51 14.17 -14.10 5.95
C GLU A 51 13.59 -12.68 5.96
N LEU A 52 13.85 -11.89 4.92
CA LEU A 52 13.33 -10.53 4.84
C LEU A 52 11.80 -10.51 4.71
N GLN A 53 11.16 -11.69 4.71
CA GLN A 53 9.72 -11.92 4.90
C GLN A 53 8.85 -11.07 3.97
N GLY A 54 9.31 -10.84 2.75
CA GLY A 54 8.66 -10.01 1.74
C GLY A 54 8.72 -8.50 1.97
N LYS A 55 9.38 -8.02 3.04
CA LYS A 55 9.38 -6.59 3.41
C LYS A 55 10.00 -5.66 2.36
N VAL A 56 11.05 -6.11 1.67
CA VAL A 56 11.68 -5.31 0.60
C VAL A 56 10.75 -5.18 -0.60
N ILE A 57 10.09 -6.27 -1.01
CA ILE A 57 9.09 -6.24 -2.08
C ILE A 57 7.90 -5.38 -1.66
N GLN A 58 7.43 -5.49 -0.41
CA GLN A 58 6.38 -4.62 0.12
C GLN A 58 6.76 -3.13 0.07
N CYS A 59 8.01 -2.79 0.41
CA CYS A 59 8.53 -1.43 0.27
C CYS A 59 8.53 -0.95 -1.19
N LEU A 60 8.97 -1.79 -2.14
CA LEU A 60 8.94 -1.48 -3.57
C LEU A 60 7.50 -1.29 -4.08
N LYS A 61 6.56 -2.15 -3.66
CA LYS A 61 5.13 -2.01 -3.97
C LYS A 61 4.57 -0.68 -3.46
N ALA A 62 4.97 -0.23 -2.27
CA ALA A 62 4.57 1.09 -1.76
C ALA A 62 5.12 2.25 -2.62
N GLN A 63 6.33 2.13 -3.16
CA GLN A 63 6.87 3.13 -4.10
C GLN A 63 6.22 3.06 -5.49
N PHE A 64 5.81 1.86 -5.91
CA PHE A 64 5.02 1.66 -7.12
C PHE A 64 3.69 2.42 -7.04
N VAL A 65 2.95 2.30 -5.92
CA VAL A 65 1.72 3.06 -5.68
C VAL A 65 1.93 4.58 -5.74
N ARG A 66 3.13 5.04 -5.36
CA ARG A 66 3.50 6.47 -5.39
C ARG A 66 4.11 6.91 -6.72
N HIS A 67 4.22 6.03 -7.71
CA HIS A 67 4.89 6.27 -9.00
C HIS A 67 6.33 6.81 -8.84
N GLN A 68 7.06 6.31 -7.85
CA GLN A 68 8.42 6.75 -7.52
C GLN A 68 9.53 5.81 -8.02
N LEU A 69 9.16 4.67 -8.60
CA LEU A 69 10.12 3.69 -9.11
C LEU A 69 10.75 4.16 -10.42
N THR A 70 11.97 3.69 -10.68
CA THR A 70 12.61 3.90 -11.99
C THR A 70 11.88 3.15 -13.10
N LYS A 71 12.03 3.63 -14.35
CA LYS A 71 11.48 2.96 -15.55
C LYS A 71 11.98 1.52 -15.75
N THR A 72 13.11 1.15 -15.14
CA THR A 72 13.64 -0.22 -15.15
C THR A 72 13.00 -1.09 -14.08
N CYS A 73 12.72 -0.54 -12.89
CA CYS A 73 12.16 -1.31 -11.77
C CYS A 73 10.63 -1.42 -11.82
N GLU A 74 9.93 -0.34 -12.17
CA GLU A 74 8.47 -0.28 -12.23
C GLU A 74 7.83 -1.48 -12.96
N PRO A 75 8.24 -1.87 -14.19
CA PRO A 75 7.64 -3.00 -14.88
C PRO A 75 7.88 -4.35 -14.18
N VAL A 76 9.00 -4.51 -13.45
CA VAL A 76 9.28 -5.73 -12.68
C VAL A 76 8.36 -5.81 -11.46
N VAL A 77 8.18 -4.69 -10.75
CA VAL A 77 7.27 -4.63 -9.60
C VAL A 77 5.82 -4.79 -10.04
N MET A 78 5.43 -4.20 -11.18
CA MET A 78 4.12 -4.42 -11.79
C MET A 78 3.86 -5.91 -12.05
N GLY A 79 4.85 -6.62 -12.62
CA GLY A 79 4.76 -8.07 -12.82
C GLY A 79 4.51 -8.81 -11.50
N ILE A 80 5.24 -8.48 -10.45
CA ILE A 80 5.07 -9.08 -9.11
C ILE A 80 3.68 -8.79 -8.54
N VAL A 81 3.19 -7.54 -8.65
CA VAL A 81 1.85 -7.16 -8.18
C VAL A 81 0.78 -7.94 -8.95
N ARG A 82 0.90 -8.01 -10.28
CA ARG A 82 -0.03 -8.74 -11.14
C ARG A 82 -0.03 -10.25 -10.86
N ASP A 83 1.15 -10.85 -10.70
CA ASP A 83 1.28 -12.27 -10.40
C ASP A 83 0.69 -12.59 -9.01
N ALA A 84 0.92 -11.72 -8.03
CA ALA A 84 0.30 -11.82 -6.71
C ALA A 84 -1.23 -11.69 -6.74
N ALA A 85 -1.77 -10.88 -7.65
CA ALA A 85 -3.22 -10.75 -7.84
C ALA A 85 -3.86 -12.00 -8.46
N LEU A 86 -3.08 -12.80 -9.20
CA LEU A 86 -3.52 -14.08 -9.77
C LEU A 86 -3.31 -15.25 -8.80
N ASP A 87 -2.29 -15.18 -7.93
CA ASP A 87 -2.01 -16.18 -6.90
C ASP A 87 -1.59 -15.49 -5.60
N TYR A 88 -2.51 -15.43 -4.63
CA TYR A 88 -2.29 -14.78 -3.34
C TYR A 88 -1.09 -15.34 -2.57
N GLN A 89 -0.66 -16.59 -2.84
CA GLN A 89 0.50 -17.18 -2.18
C GLN A 89 1.79 -16.45 -2.54
N LEU A 90 1.81 -15.78 -3.69
CA LEU A 90 2.92 -14.94 -4.14
C LEU A 90 2.97 -13.61 -3.38
N ASP A 91 2.01 -13.30 -2.51
CA ASP A 91 2.11 -12.24 -1.52
C ASP A 91 2.23 -12.84 -0.10
N PRO A 92 3.46 -13.18 0.36
CA PRO A 92 3.67 -13.85 1.65
C PRO A 92 3.33 -12.97 2.87
N VAL A 93 3.21 -11.65 2.69
CA VAL A 93 2.76 -10.74 3.76
C VAL A 93 1.25 -10.85 3.90
N LEU A 94 0.51 -10.78 2.78
CA LEU A 94 -0.93 -10.99 2.75
C LEU A 94 -1.33 -12.39 3.24
N ALA A 95 -0.69 -13.44 2.72
CA ALA A 95 -1.02 -14.82 3.05
C ALA A 95 -0.90 -15.12 4.56
N ARG A 96 0.05 -14.49 5.25
CA ARG A 96 0.19 -14.58 6.70
C ARG A 96 -0.81 -13.72 7.45
N ALA A 97 -0.95 -12.45 7.04
CA ALA A 97 -1.85 -11.50 7.71
C ALA A 97 -3.31 -11.93 7.64
N CYS A 98 -3.74 -12.52 6.51
CA CYS A 98 -5.10 -12.96 6.24
C CYS A 98 -5.31 -14.47 6.40
N ALA A 99 -4.41 -15.20 7.07
CA ALA A 99 -4.47 -16.66 7.16
C ALA A 99 -5.82 -17.17 7.70
N SER A 100 -6.41 -16.45 8.67
CA SER A 100 -7.72 -16.79 9.25
C SER A 100 -8.86 -16.60 8.24
N GLU A 101 -8.92 -15.44 7.59
CA GLU A 101 -9.94 -15.12 6.58
C GLU A 101 -9.85 -16.07 5.38
N ILE A 102 -8.63 -16.41 4.94
CA ILE A 102 -8.39 -17.36 3.85
C ILE A 102 -8.93 -18.75 4.21
N GLN A 103 -8.63 -19.26 5.41
CA GLN A 103 -9.04 -20.60 5.82
C GLN A 103 -10.52 -20.72 6.15
N ASN A 104 -11.10 -19.68 6.76
CA ASN A 104 -12.44 -19.75 7.35
C ASN A 104 -13.53 -19.08 6.50
N SER A 105 -13.16 -18.12 5.63
CA SER A 105 -14.12 -17.24 4.96
C SER A 105 -13.98 -17.19 3.44
N CYS A 106 -12.82 -17.56 2.90
CA CYS A 106 -12.54 -17.53 1.46
C CYS A 106 -12.09 -18.88 0.89
N LYS A 107 -12.15 -19.99 1.64
CA LYS A 107 -11.53 -21.26 1.26
C LYS A 107 -12.02 -21.84 -0.08
N ASP A 108 -13.31 -21.68 -0.36
CA ASP A 108 -13.98 -22.28 -1.53
C ASP A 108 -14.10 -21.28 -2.71
N ASP A 109 -13.63 -20.04 -2.53
CA ASP A 109 -13.62 -19.04 -3.58
C ASP A 109 -12.60 -19.36 -4.66
N ARG A 110 -12.95 -19.10 -5.91
CA ARG A 110 -12.03 -19.32 -7.04
C ARG A 110 -10.88 -18.32 -7.05
N ASP A 111 -11.14 -17.11 -6.60
CA ASP A 111 -10.20 -15.99 -6.61
C ASP A 111 -10.10 -15.42 -5.19
N MET A 112 -9.09 -15.88 -4.43
CA MET A 112 -8.91 -15.49 -3.03
C MET A 112 -8.82 -13.97 -2.84
N GLU A 113 -8.13 -13.27 -3.74
CA GLU A 113 -8.01 -11.81 -3.65
C GLU A 113 -9.38 -11.11 -3.80
N GLU A 114 -10.23 -11.54 -4.73
CA GLU A 114 -11.57 -10.95 -4.90
C GLU A 114 -12.45 -11.24 -3.69
N CYS A 115 -12.36 -12.44 -3.11
CA CYS A 115 -13.04 -12.74 -1.84
C CYS A 115 -12.58 -11.80 -0.72
N LEU A 116 -11.27 -11.64 -0.54
CA LEU A 116 -10.73 -10.74 0.48
C LEU A 116 -11.17 -9.29 0.26
N LYS A 117 -11.13 -8.78 -0.98
CA LYS A 117 -11.63 -7.44 -1.35
C LYS A 117 -13.12 -7.28 -1.03
N SER A 118 -13.95 -8.29 -1.34
CA SER A 118 -15.39 -8.26 -1.06
C SER A 118 -15.68 -8.27 0.45
N ARG A 119 -15.00 -9.13 1.21
CA ARG A 119 -15.12 -9.19 2.69
C ARG A 119 -14.66 -7.87 3.31
N PHE A 120 -13.62 -7.24 2.77
CA PHE A 120 -13.14 -5.94 3.20
C PHE A 120 -14.21 -4.86 2.99
N GLN A 121 -14.79 -4.76 1.78
CA GLN A 121 -15.86 -3.81 1.46
C GLN A 121 -17.08 -3.98 2.39
N ASN A 122 -17.45 -5.23 2.69
CA ASN A 122 -18.55 -5.56 3.60
C ASN A 122 -18.21 -5.42 5.09
N ARG A 123 -16.99 -5.01 5.43
CA ARG A 123 -16.48 -4.85 6.81
C ARG A 123 -16.47 -6.16 7.62
N GLU A 124 -16.33 -7.29 6.93
CA GLU A 124 -16.39 -8.64 7.51
C GLU A 124 -15.02 -9.21 7.91
N ILE A 125 -13.93 -8.56 7.49
CA ILE A 125 -12.58 -8.91 7.95
C ILE A 125 -12.45 -8.57 9.43
N LYS A 126 -11.91 -9.49 10.23
CA LYS A 126 -11.76 -9.29 11.68
C LYS A 126 -10.34 -8.88 12.05
N SER A 127 -9.33 -9.49 11.42
CA SER A 127 -7.93 -9.15 11.70
C SER A 127 -7.61 -7.72 11.23
N PRO A 128 -7.11 -6.83 12.10
CA PRO A 128 -6.65 -5.51 11.68
C PRO A 128 -5.44 -5.59 10.75
N GLU A 129 -4.57 -6.59 10.92
CA GLU A 129 -3.44 -6.85 10.02
C GLU A 129 -3.94 -7.23 8.63
N CYS A 130 -4.92 -8.14 8.53
CA CYS A 130 -5.52 -8.50 7.26
C CYS A 130 -6.20 -7.29 6.60
N LYS A 131 -6.96 -6.47 7.37
CA LYS A 131 -7.56 -5.24 6.83
C LYS A 131 -6.53 -4.32 6.20
N LYS A 132 -5.40 -4.12 6.87
CA LYS A 132 -4.31 -3.28 6.38
C LYS A 132 -3.73 -3.85 5.07
N GLU A 133 -3.50 -5.16 5.00
CA GLU A 133 -2.93 -5.78 3.80
C GLU A 133 -3.93 -5.80 2.62
N VAL A 134 -5.22 -6.01 2.86
CA VAL A 134 -6.24 -5.90 1.80
C VAL A 134 -6.38 -4.46 1.32
N ALA A 135 -6.34 -3.46 2.21
CA ALA A 135 -6.29 -2.06 1.82
C ALA A 135 -5.07 -1.75 0.95
N ARG A 136 -3.90 -2.33 1.26
CA ARG A 136 -2.70 -2.23 0.41
C ARG A 136 -2.93 -2.80 -0.99
N LEU A 137 -3.51 -4.00 -1.13
CA LEU A 137 -3.84 -4.58 -2.44
C LEU A 137 -4.75 -3.66 -3.26
N ILE A 138 -5.75 -3.05 -2.60
CA ILE A 138 -6.66 -2.11 -3.25
C ILE A 138 -5.90 -0.87 -3.74
N HIS A 139 -4.95 -0.34 -2.95
CA HIS A 139 -4.08 0.76 -3.39
C HIS A 139 -3.14 0.36 -4.53
N GLU A 140 -2.63 -0.87 -4.55
CA GLU A 140 -1.86 -1.42 -5.68
C GLU A 140 -2.69 -1.46 -6.96
N GLY A 141 -3.93 -1.95 -6.90
CA GLY A 141 -4.87 -1.92 -8.03
C GLY A 141 -5.26 -0.50 -8.47
N LYS A 142 -5.27 0.47 -7.55
CA LYS A 142 -5.50 1.89 -7.87
C LYS A 142 -4.31 2.53 -8.59
N ALA A 143 -3.09 2.03 -8.37
CA ALA A 143 -1.89 2.59 -8.99
C ALA A 143 -1.89 2.35 -10.50
N ASP A 144 -2.37 1.20 -10.96
CA ASP A 144 -2.52 0.91 -12.38
C ASP A 144 -3.58 -0.16 -12.60
N VAL A 145 -4.41 0.00 -13.63
CA VAL A 145 -5.43 -0.99 -13.98
C VAL A 145 -4.83 -2.37 -14.25
N GLN A 146 -3.59 -2.46 -14.74
CA GLN A 146 -2.90 -3.74 -15.00
C GLN A 146 -2.56 -4.52 -13.73
N ALA A 147 -2.54 -3.85 -12.56
CA ALA A 147 -2.37 -4.49 -11.26
C ALA A 147 -3.64 -5.21 -10.78
N ASP A 148 -4.80 -4.96 -11.40
CA ASP A 148 -6.06 -5.69 -11.16
C ASP A 148 -6.45 -6.47 -12.43
N PRO A 149 -6.04 -7.74 -12.58
CA PRO A 149 -6.30 -8.53 -13.79
C PRO A 149 -7.78 -8.70 -14.14
N ILE A 150 -8.65 -8.71 -13.13
CA ILE A 150 -10.10 -8.86 -13.31
C ILE A 150 -10.66 -7.57 -13.92
N LEU A 151 -10.32 -6.41 -13.32
CA LEU A 151 -10.71 -5.10 -13.86
C LEU A 151 -10.12 -4.85 -15.25
N TYR A 152 -8.83 -5.15 -15.46
CA TYR A 152 -8.17 -4.99 -16.74
C TYR A 152 -8.86 -5.80 -17.84
N LYS A 153 -9.26 -7.05 -17.53
CA LYS A 153 -9.97 -7.91 -18.48
C LYS A 153 -11.36 -7.37 -18.82
N ALA A 154 -12.13 -6.96 -17.80
CA ALA A 154 -13.46 -6.39 -17.99
C ALA A 154 -13.43 -5.11 -18.84
N CYS A 155 -12.41 -4.27 -18.64
CA CYS A 155 -12.25 -3.01 -19.34
C CYS A 155 -11.38 -3.10 -20.61
N LEU A 156 -10.97 -4.30 -21.05
CA LEU A 156 -10.00 -4.44 -22.15
C LEU A 156 -10.51 -3.84 -23.47
N HIS A 157 -11.82 -3.95 -23.74
CA HIS A 157 -12.42 -3.37 -24.93
C HIS A 157 -12.41 -1.83 -24.85
N ASP A 158 -12.85 -1.28 -23.72
CA ASP A 158 -12.90 0.17 -23.47
C ASP A 158 -11.50 0.79 -23.51
N ILE A 159 -10.50 0.13 -22.93
CA ILE A 159 -9.09 0.56 -22.97
C ILE A 159 -8.62 0.66 -24.43
N LYS A 160 -8.90 -0.35 -25.26
CA LYS A 160 -8.48 -0.38 -26.66
C LYS A 160 -9.22 0.62 -27.54
N HIS A 161 -10.42 1.04 -27.16
CA HIS A 161 -11.21 1.96 -27.96
C HIS A 161 -10.99 3.42 -27.52
N PHE A 162 -11.12 3.70 -26.23
CA PHE A 162 -11.11 5.04 -25.66
C PHE A 162 -9.74 5.49 -25.15
N CYS A 163 -8.90 4.56 -24.68
CA CYS A 163 -7.61 4.87 -24.05
C CYS A 163 -6.40 4.43 -24.90
N HIS A 164 -6.59 4.26 -26.22
CA HIS A 164 -5.60 3.62 -27.10
C HIS A 164 -4.31 4.43 -27.29
N ASP A 165 -4.38 5.75 -27.17
CA ASP A 165 -3.23 6.65 -27.33
C ASP A 165 -2.35 6.76 -26.08
N LEU A 166 -2.77 6.14 -24.96
CA LEU A 166 -2.07 6.23 -23.69
C LEU A 166 -1.06 5.11 -23.52
N THR A 167 0.14 5.47 -23.06
CA THR A 167 1.15 4.48 -22.66
C THR A 167 0.73 3.78 -21.36
N PRO A 168 0.80 2.44 -21.29
CA PRO A 168 0.59 1.70 -20.04
C PRO A 168 1.60 2.09 -18.96
N GLY A 169 1.21 1.93 -17.69
CA GLY A 169 2.00 2.37 -16.54
C GLY A 169 1.50 3.70 -15.97
N GLN A 170 2.00 4.02 -14.77
CA GLN A 170 1.74 5.28 -14.07
C GLN A 170 0.24 5.62 -13.86
N GLY A 171 -0.65 4.62 -13.95
CA GLY A 171 -2.08 4.83 -13.73
C GLY A 171 -2.81 5.57 -14.83
N HIS A 172 -2.16 5.90 -15.96
CA HIS A 172 -2.80 6.65 -17.05
C HIS A 172 -4.05 5.96 -17.60
N LEU A 173 -4.00 4.64 -17.76
CA LEU A 173 -5.14 3.86 -18.23
C LEU A 173 -6.29 3.86 -17.22
N LEU A 174 -5.99 3.74 -15.92
CA LEU A 174 -7.04 3.81 -14.89
C LEU A 174 -7.66 5.21 -14.84
N SER A 175 -6.84 6.27 -14.93
CA SER A 175 -7.33 7.65 -14.99
C SER A 175 -8.26 7.87 -16.17
N CYS A 176 -7.91 7.36 -17.36
CA CYS A 176 -8.76 7.43 -18.55
C CYS A 176 -10.11 6.72 -18.34
N LEU A 177 -10.09 5.51 -17.77
CA LEU A 177 -11.31 4.76 -17.46
C LEU A 177 -12.20 5.50 -16.44
N LEU A 178 -11.61 6.11 -15.41
CA LEU A 178 -12.36 6.91 -14.44
C LEU A 178 -13.00 8.14 -15.08
N THR A 179 -12.29 8.85 -15.97
CA THR A 179 -12.88 9.94 -16.77
C THR A 179 -14.02 9.44 -17.66
N GLY A 180 -13.88 8.26 -18.26
CA GLY A 180 -14.94 7.62 -19.03
C GLY A 180 -16.15 7.22 -18.19
N LEU A 181 -15.95 6.88 -16.91
CA LEU A 181 -17.03 6.53 -15.99
C LEU A 181 -17.93 7.73 -15.66
N GLU A 182 -17.31 8.91 -15.50
CA GLU A 182 -17.96 10.19 -15.17
C GLU A 182 -18.50 10.93 -16.41
N SER A 183 -18.15 10.49 -17.61
CA SER A 183 -18.50 11.16 -18.86
C SER A 183 -19.89 10.79 -19.37
N ASP A 184 -20.66 11.80 -19.80
CA ASP A 184 -21.93 11.61 -20.52
C ASP A 184 -21.73 11.24 -22.00
N THR A 185 -20.53 11.45 -22.55
CA THR A 185 -20.23 11.22 -23.97
C THR A 185 -19.55 9.88 -24.23
N ILE A 186 -18.87 9.32 -23.22
CA ILE A 186 -18.20 8.03 -23.31
C ILE A 186 -19.06 6.95 -22.67
N ALA A 187 -19.53 6.02 -23.50
CA ALA A 187 -20.26 4.86 -23.02
C ALA A 187 -19.29 3.67 -22.82
N LEU A 188 -18.80 3.51 -21.59
CA LEU A 188 -18.09 2.28 -21.20
C LEU A 188 -19.01 1.06 -21.30
N THR A 189 -18.44 -0.10 -21.61
CA THR A 189 -19.17 -1.38 -21.54
C THR A 189 -19.75 -1.62 -20.14
N GLU A 190 -20.88 -2.31 -20.07
CA GLU A 190 -21.58 -2.54 -18.80
C GLU A 190 -20.74 -3.34 -17.79
N GLU A 191 -19.94 -4.30 -18.28
CA GLU A 191 -19.03 -5.10 -17.44
C GLU A 191 -17.92 -4.22 -16.84
N CYS A 192 -17.27 -3.38 -17.67
CA CYS A 192 -16.26 -2.45 -17.19
C CYS A 192 -16.85 -1.42 -16.23
N ARG A 193 -17.98 -0.79 -16.60
CA ARG A 193 -18.66 0.22 -15.78
C ARG A 193 -19.01 -0.31 -14.40
N THR A 194 -19.67 -1.47 -14.34
CA THR A 194 -20.09 -2.09 -13.07
C THR A 194 -18.89 -2.40 -12.18
N LEU A 195 -17.85 -3.03 -12.74
CA LEU A 195 -16.70 -3.44 -11.96
C LEU A 195 -15.83 -2.24 -11.54
N LEU A 196 -15.65 -1.25 -12.42
CA LEU A 196 -14.91 -0.04 -12.13
C LEU A 196 -15.60 0.77 -11.02
N SER A 197 -16.92 0.93 -11.05
CA SER A 197 -17.68 1.55 -9.96
C SER A 197 -17.47 0.83 -8.63
N LYS A 198 -17.54 -0.51 -8.62
CA LYS A 198 -17.25 -1.31 -7.41
C LYS A 198 -15.83 -1.05 -6.89
N ARG A 199 -14.84 -0.90 -7.78
CA ARG A 199 -13.45 -0.59 -7.41
C ARG A 199 -13.29 0.83 -6.85
N VAL A 200 -14.01 1.81 -7.40
CA VAL A 200 -14.01 3.19 -6.87
C VAL A 200 -14.47 3.21 -5.42
N GLU A 201 -15.56 2.52 -5.08
CA GLU A 201 -16.02 2.39 -3.69
C GLU A 201 -14.97 1.75 -2.77
N MET A 202 -14.27 0.71 -3.25
CA MET A 202 -13.18 0.07 -2.51
C MET A 202 -12.00 1.03 -2.30
N PHE A 203 -11.64 1.86 -3.29
CA PHE A 203 -10.55 2.83 -3.18
C PHE A 203 -10.81 3.86 -2.09
N GLU A 204 -12.04 4.35 -1.99
CA GLU A 204 -12.44 5.32 -0.95
C GLU A 204 -12.34 4.69 0.44
N TYR A 205 -12.86 3.47 0.60
CA TYR A 205 -12.80 2.80 1.89
C TYR A 205 -11.35 2.42 2.29
N ALA A 206 -10.54 1.93 1.34
CA ALA A 206 -9.14 1.62 1.58
C ALA A 206 -8.30 2.86 1.95
N ALA A 207 -8.66 4.05 1.44
CA ALA A 207 -8.01 5.31 1.84
C ALA A 207 -8.30 5.67 3.31
N GLN A 208 -9.46 5.29 3.85
CA GLN A 208 -9.81 5.50 5.27
C GLN A 208 -9.08 4.53 6.21
N VAL A 209 -8.78 3.31 5.73
CA VAL A 209 -8.10 2.25 6.50
C VAL A 209 -6.57 2.34 6.40
N ALA A 210 -6.04 3.06 5.41
CA ALA A 210 -4.61 3.20 5.21
C ALA A 210 -3.91 3.77 6.46
N PRO A 211 -2.81 3.15 6.92
CA PRO A 211 -2.07 3.66 8.07
C PRO A 211 -1.47 5.03 7.72
N VAL A 212 -1.56 5.97 8.65
CA VAL A 212 -0.87 7.26 8.58
C VAL A 212 0.63 7.00 8.79
N GLU A 213 1.38 6.81 7.70
CA GLU A 213 2.80 6.45 7.77
C GLU A 213 3.70 7.65 8.09
N SER A 214 3.21 8.88 7.90
CA SER A 214 3.98 10.10 8.17
C SER A 214 3.16 11.18 8.86
N ILE A 215 3.84 12.02 9.65
CA ILE A 215 3.23 13.21 10.28
C ILE A 215 2.62 14.14 9.20
N ARG A 216 3.15 14.14 7.97
CA ARG A 216 2.58 14.91 6.86
C ARG A 216 1.19 14.39 6.46
N ASP A 217 1.03 13.08 6.42
CA ASP A 217 -0.26 12.45 6.13
C ASP A 217 -1.25 12.70 7.28
N VAL A 218 -0.77 12.72 8.53
CA VAL A 218 -1.58 13.11 9.71
C VAL A 218 -2.03 14.56 9.58
N VAL A 219 -1.13 15.47 9.21
CA VAL A 219 -1.45 16.89 9.00
C VAL A 219 -2.44 17.07 7.86
N GLN A 220 -2.30 16.33 6.75
CA GLN A 220 -3.23 16.36 5.62
C GLN A 220 -4.62 15.83 6.03
N GLN A 221 -4.68 14.74 6.79
CA GLN A 221 -5.94 14.18 7.32
C GLN A 221 -6.62 15.14 8.30
N ILE A 222 -5.87 15.77 9.22
CA ILE A 222 -6.40 16.80 10.12
C ILE A 222 -6.85 18.03 9.32
N ALA A 223 -6.13 18.40 8.26
CA ALA A 223 -6.45 19.55 7.42
C ALA A 223 -7.74 19.37 6.61
N ASN A 224 -8.06 18.13 6.25
CA ASN A 224 -9.26 17.75 5.52
C ASN A 224 -10.43 17.33 6.43
N SER A 225 -10.19 17.21 7.74
CA SER A 225 -11.24 16.87 8.71
C SER A 225 -12.20 18.04 8.94
N PRO A 226 -13.52 17.81 9.04
CA PRO A 226 -14.49 18.84 9.41
C PRO A 226 -14.21 19.46 10.79
N SER A 227 -13.44 18.78 11.66
CA SER A 227 -13.04 19.26 12.98
C SER A 227 -11.65 19.90 13.04
N ARG A 228 -11.04 20.26 11.90
CA ARG A 228 -9.69 20.88 11.84
C ARG A 228 -9.47 21.99 12.86
N ASN A 229 -10.44 22.90 13.01
CA ASN A 229 -10.33 24.04 13.92
C ASN A 229 -10.16 23.62 15.39
N TYR A 230 -10.78 22.51 15.79
CA TYR A 230 -10.62 21.95 17.13
C TYR A 230 -9.17 21.52 17.38
N PHE A 231 -8.56 20.79 16.45
CA PHE A 231 -7.17 20.36 16.56
C PHE A 231 -6.18 21.54 16.65
N VAL A 232 -6.42 22.61 15.90
CA VAL A 232 -5.59 23.84 15.95
C VAL A 232 -5.69 24.50 17.33
N VAL A 233 -6.90 24.63 17.88
CA VAL A 233 -7.11 25.22 19.21
C VAL A 233 -6.42 24.39 20.31
N VAL A 234 -6.53 23.07 20.26
CA VAL A 234 -5.85 22.19 21.21
C VAL A 234 -4.32 22.32 21.11
N ALA A 235 -3.77 22.31 19.89
CA ALA A 235 -2.32 22.45 19.68
C ALA A 235 -1.78 23.79 20.21
N MET A 236 -2.49 24.89 19.93
CA MET A 236 -2.15 26.22 20.46
C MET A 236 -2.24 26.27 21.99
N GLY A 237 -3.24 25.60 22.58
CA GLY A 237 -3.40 25.48 24.03
C GLY A 237 -2.22 24.75 24.69
N VAL A 238 -1.80 23.62 24.12
CA VAL A 238 -0.65 22.84 24.61
C VAL A 238 0.64 23.65 24.53
N LEU A 239 0.90 24.31 23.39
CA LEU A 239 2.07 25.19 23.25
C LEU A 239 2.05 26.34 24.24
N GLY A 240 0.87 26.93 24.49
CA GLY A 240 0.68 27.96 25.52
C GLY A 240 1.01 27.46 26.93
N ILE A 241 0.52 26.27 27.30
CA ILE A 241 0.82 25.66 28.60
C ILE A 241 2.32 25.37 28.77
N ILE A 242 2.97 24.83 27.73
CA ILE A 242 4.42 24.57 27.74
C ILE A 242 5.19 25.89 27.88
N PHE A 243 4.81 26.93 27.15
CA PHE A 243 5.46 28.24 27.22
C PHE A 243 5.32 28.87 28.60
N VAL A 244 4.10 28.86 29.15
CA VAL A 244 3.82 29.38 30.49
C VAL A 244 4.56 28.56 31.56
N GLY A 245 4.50 27.23 31.49
CA GLY A 245 5.23 26.34 32.39
C GLY A 245 6.75 26.55 32.32
N GLY A 246 7.31 26.71 31.12
CA GLY A 246 8.72 27.03 30.91
C GLY A 246 9.14 28.38 31.51
N LEU A 247 8.29 29.40 31.41
CA LEU A 247 8.51 30.71 32.06
C LEU A 247 8.51 30.62 33.59
N PHE A 248 7.64 29.79 34.17
CA PHE A 248 7.59 29.57 35.63
C PHE A 248 8.76 28.70 36.11
N CYS A 249 9.09 27.60 35.44
CA CYS A 249 10.21 26.73 35.80
C CYS A 249 11.58 27.39 35.61
N GLY A 250 11.74 28.24 34.59
CA GLY A 250 12.97 29.02 34.36
C GLY A 250 13.20 30.13 35.39
N ARG A 251 12.14 30.60 36.08
CA ARG A 251 12.24 31.53 37.21
C ARG A 251 12.57 30.85 38.53
N VAL A 252 12.15 29.60 38.74
CA VAL A 252 12.38 28.86 39.98
C VAL A 252 13.83 28.34 40.08
N THR A 253 14.45 27.91 38.97
CA THR A 253 15.85 27.44 38.95
C THR A 253 16.90 28.55 39.12
N LYS A 254 16.54 29.83 38.89
CA LYS A 254 17.41 30.98 39.20
C LYS A 254 17.43 31.36 40.69
N ARG A 255 16.69 30.66 41.56
CA ARG A 255 16.71 30.84 43.02
C ARG A 255 17.35 29.63 43.72
N LEU A 256 18.58 29.26 43.32
CA LEU A 256 19.49 28.52 44.21
C LEU A 256 20.26 29.54 45.06
N PRO A 257 20.30 29.39 46.41
CA PRO A 257 20.87 30.41 47.29
C PRO A 257 22.38 30.53 47.10
N ALA A 258 22.85 31.77 47.00
CA ALA A 258 24.25 32.16 46.88
C ALA A 258 25.07 31.94 48.18
N ASN A 259 24.96 30.76 48.82
CA ASN A 259 25.64 30.46 50.09
C ASN A 259 26.42 29.13 50.06
N LEU A 260 27.09 28.81 48.95
CA LEU A 260 28.02 27.66 48.88
C LEU A 260 29.26 27.92 48.00
N LYS A 261 29.63 29.19 47.77
CA LYS A 261 30.84 29.54 47.00
C LYS A 261 31.92 30.28 47.82
N ASN A 262 31.94 30.08 49.13
CA ASN A 262 33.05 30.47 50.01
C ASN A 262 33.24 29.41 51.09
N LYS A 263 33.92 28.31 50.74
CA LYS A 263 34.94 27.65 51.57
C LYS A 263 35.76 26.71 50.69
#